data_AF-A0A845PUA8-F1
#
_entry.id   AF-A0A845PUA8-F1
#
_cell.length_a   1.000
_cell.length_b   1.000
_cell.length_c   1.000
_cell.angle_alpha   90.00
_cell.angle_beta   90.00
_cell.angle_gamma   90.00
#
_symmetry.space_group_name_H-M   'P 1'
#
loop_
_entity.id
_entity.type
_entity.pdbx_description
1 polymer ?
#
loop_
_entity_poly.entity_id
_entity_poly.type
_entity_poly.pdbx_seq_one_letter_code
_entity_poly.pdbx_strand_id
1 'polypeptide(L)'
;MVKPTGRREIVNFIRKKYHLSERKSCLTIGISRRSYRYKSRKNDDELIEALTKLSQEQPGYGFWKLYDKLRNLGYICNHKRVHRVYVTLKMSI
;
A
#
# COMPACT_ATOMS: atom_id res chain seq x y z
N MET A 1 -18.99 -7.76 13.36
CA MET A 1 -18.22 -8.52 12.35
C MET A 1 -16.82 -7.92 12.19
N VAL A 2 -15.74 -8.64 12.51
CA VAL A 2 -14.36 -8.10 12.45
C VAL A 2 -13.87 -8.03 10.99
N LYS A 3 -13.31 -6.89 10.57
CA LYS A 3 -12.72 -6.73 9.23
C LYS A 3 -11.55 -7.70 9.02
N PRO A 4 -11.29 -8.18 7.78
CA PRO A 4 -10.18 -9.11 7.50
C PRO A 4 -8.81 -8.64 7.99
N THR A 5 -8.56 -7.32 7.98
CA THR A 5 -7.35 -6.68 8.50
C THR A 5 -7.20 -6.91 10.00
N GLY A 6 -8.28 -6.70 10.78
CA GLY A 6 -8.27 -6.90 12.23
C GLY A 6 -8.07 -8.36 12.63
N ARG A 7 -8.54 -9.34 11.83
CA ARG A 7 -8.28 -10.75 12.09
C ARG A 7 -6.78 -11.10 12.03
N ARG A 8 -6.01 -10.49 11.11
CA ARG A 8 -4.55 -10.71 11.03
C ARG A 8 -3.84 -10.14 12.26
N GLU A 9 -4.27 -8.97 12.74
CA GLU A 9 -3.73 -8.34 13.94
C GLU A 9 -3.97 -9.20 15.18
N ILE A 10 -5.16 -9.76 15.34
CA ILE A 10 -5.48 -10.65 16.46
C ILE A 10 -4.64 -11.93 16.41
N VAL A 11 -4.41 -12.52 15.22
CA VAL A 11 -3.50 -13.67 15.09
C VAL A 11 -2.07 -13.32 15.51
N ASN A 12 -1.57 -12.13 15.14
CA ASN A 12 -0.26 -11.66 15.57
C ASN A 12 -0.21 -11.45 17.09
N PHE A 13 -1.25 -10.89 17.68
CA PHE A 13 -1.37 -10.70 19.12
C PHE A 13 -1.34 -12.03 19.88
N ILE A 14 -2.14 -13.01 19.44
CA ILE A 14 -2.21 -14.34 20.06
C ILE A 14 -0.87 -15.07 19.94
N ARG A 15 -0.21 -15.03 18.77
CA ARG A 15 1.13 -15.60 18.58
C ARG A 15 2.15 -15.00 19.54
N LYS A 16 2.12 -13.68 19.74
CA LYS A 16 3.05 -12.97 20.63
C LYS A 16 2.76 -13.23 22.11
N LYS A 17 1.48 -13.20 22.51
CA LYS A 17 1.07 -13.31 23.91
C LYS A 17 1.11 -14.76 24.44
N TYR A 18 0.78 -15.73 23.61
CA TYR A 18 0.64 -17.15 24.02
C TYR A 18 1.68 -18.06 23.36
N HIS A 19 2.66 -17.50 22.64
CA HIS A 19 3.71 -18.24 21.92
C HIS A 19 3.19 -19.39 21.03
N LEU A 20 1.96 -19.25 20.53
CA LEU A 20 1.32 -20.26 19.70
C LEU A 20 1.92 -20.29 18.29
N SER A 21 1.92 -21.48 17.68
CA SER A 21 2.30 -21.63 16.28
C SER A 21 1.33 -20.87 15.37
N GLU A 22 1.81 -20.48 14.19
CA GLU A 22 0.98 -19.81 13.17
C GLU A 22 -0.29 -20.63 12.88
N ARG A 23 -0.15 -21.96 12.78
CA ARG A 23 -1.25 -22.87 12.51
C ARG A 23 -2.32 -22.82 13.59
N LYS A 24 -1.94 -22.95 14.86
CA LYS A 24 -2.88 -22.90 16.00
C LYS A 24 -3.58 -21.54 16.05
N SER A 25 -2.82 -20.45 15.90
CA SER A 25 -3.34 -19.09 15.97
C SER A 25 -4.34 -18.77 14.85
N CYS A 26 -4.06 -19.21 13.62
CA CYS A 26 -4.98 -19.05 12.49
C CYS A 26 -6.26 -19.88 12.64
N LEU A 27 -6.15 -21.10 13.20
CA LEU A 27 -7.30 -21.98 13.48
C LEU A 27 -8.24 -21.33 14.50
N THR A 28 -7.70 -20.81 15.61
CA THR A 28 -8.47 -20.15 16.67
C THR A 28 -9.27 -18.96 16.17
N ILE A 29 -8.74 -18.20 15.20
CA ILE A 29 -9.41 -17.00 14.63
C ILE A 29 -10.28 -17.33 13.40
N GLY A 30 -10.16 -18.54 12.85
CA GLY A 30 -10.90 -18.93 11.64
C GLY A 30 -10.41 -18.23 10.38
N ILE A 31 -9.10 -17.98 10.24
CA ILE A 31 -8.51 -17.48 8.99
C ILE A 31 -7.60 -18.52 8.32
N SER A 32 -7.56 -18.50 6.99
CA SER A 32 -6.63 -19.36 6.25
C SER A 32 -5.19 -18.86 6.39
N ARG A 33 -4.23 -19.79 6.52
CA ARG A 33 -2.80 -19.47 6.55
C ARG A 33 -2.34 -18.71 5.30
N ARG A 34 -2.92 -19.02 4.13
CA ARG A 34 -2.63 -18.30 2.87
C ARG A 34 -3.03 -16.83 2.97
N SER A 35 -4.21 -16.54 3.50
CA SER A 35 -4.67 -15.16 3.71
C SER A 35 -3.86 -14.44 4.79
N TYR A 36 -3.46 -15.14 5.85
CA TYR A 36 -2.58 -14.59 6.89
C TYR A 36 -1.18 -14.23 6.35
N ARG A 37 -0.58 -15.12 5.54
CA ARG A 37 0.75 -14.94 4.94
C ARG A 37 0.77 -13.93 3.79
N TYR A 38 -0.39 -13.67 3.16
CA TYR A 38 -0.47 -12.74 2.04
C TYR A 38 -0.04 -11.34 2.46
N LYS A 39 1.10 -10.90 1.92
CA LYS A 39 1.56 -9.52 1.94
C LYS A 39 1.46 -8.97 0.52
N SER A 40 0.73 -7.87 0.36
CA SER A 40 0.66 -7.20 -0.93
C SER A 40 2.04 -6.62 -1.23
N ARG A 41 2.70 -7.13 -2.28
CA ARG A 41 3.90 -6.52 -2.84
C ARG A 41 3.45 -5.54 -3.90
N LYS A 42 3.65 -4.25 -3.65
CA LYS A 42 3.43 -3.19 -4.64
C LYS A 42 4.78 -2.51 -4.81
N ASN A 43 5.39 -2.69 -5.97
CA ASN A 43 6.56 -1.89 -6.32
C ASN A 43 6.05 -0.55 -6.84
N ASP A 44 6.25 0.50 -6.07
CA ASP A 44 5.89 1.87 -6.43
C ASP A 44 7.14 2.75 -6.56
N ASP A 45 8.35 2.17 -6.49
CA ASP A 45 9.62 2.93 -6.37
C ASP A 45 9.88 3.81 -7.60
N GLU A 46 9.75 3.24 -8.80
CA GLU A 46 9.87 3.99 -10.07
C GLU A 46 8.85 5.12 -10.18
N LEU A 47 7.62 4.89 -9.69
CA LEU A 47 6.55 5.87 -9.73
C LEU A 47 6.81 6.98 -8.69
N ILE A 48 7.36 6.63 -7.53
CA ILE A 48 7.78 7.59 -6.51
C ILE A 48 8.86 8.51 -7.08
N GLU A 49 9.89 7.95 -7.71
CA GLU A 49 11.00 8.72 -8.27
C GLU A 49 10.54 9.68 -9.37
N ALA A 50 9.79 9.16 -10.35
CA ALA A 50 9.27 9.98 -11.46
C ALA A 50 8.35 11.11 -10.98
N LEU A 51 7.49 10.81 -10.01
CA LEU A 51 6.51 11.77 -9.50
C LEU A 51 7.18 12.83 -8.61
N THR A 52 8.19 12.45 -7.83
CA THR A 52 9.01 13.38 -7.05
C THR A 52 9.77 14.35 -7.96
N LYS A 53 10.40 13.82 -9.02
CA LYS A 53 11.12 14.63 -10.01
C LYS A 53 10.21 15.64 -10.70
N LEU A 54 9.02 15.20 -11.16
CA LEU A 54 8.04 16.07 -11.79
C LEU A 54 7.52 17.16 -10.84
N SER A 55 7.34 16.83 -9.57
CA SER A 55 6.91 17.82 -8.57
C SER A 55 7.97 18.88 -8.29
N GLN A 56 9.26 18.52 -8.35
CA GLN A 56 10.36 19.47 -8.19
C GLN A 56 10.54 20.35 -9.41
N GLU A 57 10.40 19.78 -10.62
CA GLU A 57 10.51 20.53 -11.87
C GLU A 57 9.35 21.52 -12.09
N GLN A 58 8.18 21.25 -11.51
CA GLN A 58 6.96 22.06 -11.71
C GLN A 58 6.26 22.37 -10.39
N PRO A 59 6.83 23.25 -9.56
CA PRO A 59 6.18 23.68 -8.33
C PRO A 59 4.82 24.34 -8.65
N GLY A 60 3.76 23.91 -7.95
CA GLY A 60 2.38 24.40 -8.13
C GLY A 60 1.49 23.54 -9.03
N TYR A 61 2.02 22.46 -9.63
CA TYR A 61 1.18 21.51 -10.35
C TYR A 61 0.41 20.64 -9.36
N GLY A 62 -0.92 20.66 -9.46
CA GLY A 62 -1.80 19.74 -8.74
C GLY A 62 -1.77 18.32 -9.31
N PHE A 63 -2.39 17.38 -8.59
CA PHE A 63 -2.41 15.95 -8.91
C PHE A 63 -2.72 15.64 -10.39
N TRP A 64 -3.79 16.21 -10.96
CA TRP A 64 -4.20 15.90 -12.34
C TRP A 64 -3.16 16.32 -13.38
N LYS A 65 -2.52 17.49 -13.21
CA LYS A 65 -1.46 17.93 -14.13
C LYS A 65 -0.22 17.04 -14.05
N LEU A 66 0.14 16.57 -12.85
CA LEU A 66 1.23 15.62 -12.68
C LEU A 66 0.88 14.25 -13.28
N TYR A 67 -0.36 13.80 -13.13
CA TYR A 67 -0.85 12.55 -13.72
C TYR A 67 -0.80 12.58 -15.25
N ASP A 68 -1.25 13.68 -15.87
CA ASP A 68 -1.21 13.82 -17.32
C ASP A 68 0.23 13.90 -17.84
N LYS A 69 1.14 14.59 -17.15
CA LYS A 69 2.57 14.59 -17.48
C LYS A 69 3.19 13.19 -17.38
N LEU A 70 2.89 12.43 -16.33
CA LEU A 70 3.34 11.04 -16.20
C LEU A 70 2.87 10.19 -17.38
N ARG A 71 1.63 10.37 -17.83
CA ARG A 71 1.11 9.65 -18.98
C ARG A 71 1.82 10.03 -20.28
N ASN A 72 2.13 11.32 -20.46
CA ASN A 72 2.90 11.81 -21.62
C ASN A 72 4.34 11.28 -21.65
N LEU A 73 4.92 10.99 -20.48
CA LEU A 73 6.23 10.33 -20.34
C LEU A 73 6.17 8.81 -20.57
N GLY A 74 4.99 8.25 -20.86
CA GLY A 74 4.81 6.82 -21.16
C GLY A 74 4.44 5.95 -19.97
N TYR A 75 4.20 6.52 -18.79
CA TYR A 75 3.76 5.73 -17.63
C TYR A 75 2.29 5.32 -17.76
N ILE A 76 2.04 4.04 -18.07
CA ILE A 76 0.69 3.45 -18.17
C ILE A 76 0.19 2.99 -16.80
N CYS A 77 0.21 3.90 -15.81
CA CYS A 77 -0.30 3.63 -14.48
C CYS A 77 -1.73 4.18 -14.29
N ASN A 78 -2.58 3.40 -13.62
CA ASN A 78 -3.92 3.85 -13.25
C ASN A 78 -3.84 5.05 -12.28
N HIS A 79 -4.64 6.09 -12.49
CA HIS A 79 -4.72 7.27 -11.62
C HIS A 79 -4.88 6.91 -10.13
N LYS A 80 -5.56 5.82 -9.77
CA LYS A 80 -5.69 5.36 -8.38
C LYS A 80 -4.34 4.97 -7.75
N ARG A 81 -3.44 4.37 -8.54
CA ARG A 81 -2.09 4.01 -8.10
C ARG A 81 -1.25 5.27 -7.90
N VAL A 82 -1.29 6.18 -8.87
CA VAL A 82 -0.60 7.47 -8.83
C VAL A 82 -1.08 8.30 -7.64
N HIS A 83 -2.39 8.38 -7.42
CA HIS A 83 -2.98 9.09 -6.29
C HIS A 83 -2.54 8.51 -4.94
N ARG A 84 -2.48 7.17 -4.80
CA ARG A 84 -1.94 6.53 -3.59
C ARG A 84 -0.51 6.99 -3.32
N VAL A 85 0.34 7.01 -4.35
CA VAL A 85 1.74 7.41 -4.22
C VAL A 85 1.83 8.91 -3.91
N TYR A 86 1.08 9.75 -4.61
CA TYR A 86 0.98 11.19 -4.39
C TYR A 86 0.63 11.55 -2.94
N VAL A 87 -0.38 10.87 -2.38
CA VAL A 87 -0.78 11.05 -0.96
C VAL A 87 0.28 10.51 0.00
N THR A 88 0.89 9.35 -0.31
CA THR A 88 1.97 8.77 0.52
C THR A 88 3.18 9.71 0.61
N LEU A 89 3.52 10.39 -0.49
CA LEU A 89 4.62 11.34 -0.56
C LEU A 89 4.33 12.66 0.16
N LYS A 90 3.14 12.83 0.77
CA LYS A 90 2.72 14.05 1.49
C LYS A 90 3.00 15.33 0.69
N MET A 91 2.87 15.29 -0.63
CA MET A 91 2.93 16.51 -1.46
C MET A 91 1.65 17.36 -1.36
N SER A 92 0.84 17.08 -0.34
CA SER A 92 -0.21 17.96 0.16
C SER A 92 0.48 19.06 0.97
N ILE A 93 0.73 20.20 0.32
CA ILE A 93 0.66 21.49 1.01
C ILE A 93 -0.82 21.78 1.28
#